data_AF-A0A504LML9-F1
#
_entry.id   AF-A0A504LML9-F1
#
_cell.length_a   1.000
_cell.length_b   1.000
_cell.length_c   1.000
_cell.angle_alpha   90.00
_cell.angle_beta   90.00
_cell.angle_gamma   90.00
#
_symmetry.space_group_name_H-M   'P 1'
#
loop_
_entity.id
_entity.type
_entity.pdbx_description
1 polymer ?
#
loop_
_entity_poly.entity_id
_entity_poly.type
_entity_poly.pdbx_seq_one_letter_code
_entity_poly.pdbx_strand_id
1 'polypeptide(L)'
;MMPRLLLAALGLVALTLPSLADGEVQKLITAADKARLDKYGETRKAALEEAKAGDPSEAKQLDELLARPLVAFSDKDLTGNWKCRTIKAGGLSPLIIYGWFKCKVTDDGSGWRLAKISGSQHTAGRFFDDGEKRSIYLGSFSVNDDKAKPYGSGPESDQVGYAFRNSATEWRIEFPAPYYESKLDIMEFKR
;
A
#
# COMPACT_ATOMS: atom_id res chain seq x y z
N MET A 1 -56.39 -8.78 41.78
CA MET A 1 -56.34 -8.28 40.40
C MET A 1 -54.98 -7.61 40.22
N MET A 2 -54.11 -8.20 39.38
CA MET A 2 -52.73 -7.76 39.04
C MET A 2 -52.77 -6.45 38.21
N PRO A 3 -51.66 -5.69 38.01
CA PRO A 3 -50.38 -6.24 37.56
C PRO A 3 -49.07 -5.67 38.15
N ARG A 4 -48.07 -6.58 38.14
CA ARG A 4 -46.64 -6.36 38.33
C ARG A 4 -46.05 -5.60 37.13
N LEU A 5 -45.30 -4.54 37.41
CA LEU A 5 -44.44 -3.87 36.43
C LEU A 5 -43.17 -4.69 36.21
N LEU A 6 -42.99 -5.20 34.99
CA LEU A 6 -41.75 -5.81 34.51
C LEU A 6 -40.96 -4.71 33.77
N LEU A 7 -39.81 -4.31 34.32
CA LEU A 7 -38.82 -3.52 33.58
C LEU A 7 -38.06 -4.46 32.63
N ALA A 8 -38.25 -4.27 31.32
CA ALA A 8 -37.45 -4.92 30.28
C ALA A 8 -36.16 -4.10 30.04
N ALA A 9 -35.01 -4.70 30.33
CA ALA A 9 -33.72 -4.15 29.96
C ALA A 9 -33.46 -4.40 28.46
N LEU A 10 -33.49 -3.34 27.64
CA LEU A 10 -33.01 -3.41 26.25
C LEU A 10 -31.48 -3.42 26.24
N GLY A 11 -30.88 -4.57 25.93
CA GLY A 11 -29.47 -4.67 25.59
C GLY A 11 -29.20 -4.05 24.22
N LEU A 12 -28.42 -2.97 24.17
CA LEU A 12 -27.84 -2.47 22.93
C LEU A 12 -26.78 -3.48 22.44
N VAL A 13 -27.14 -4.31 21.48
CA VAL A 13 -26.17 -5.09 20.71
C VAL A 13 -25.57 -4.14 19.66
N ALA A 14 -24.35 -3.68 19.90
CA ALA A 14 -23.57 -2.99 18.89
C ALA A 14 -23.17 -3.99 17.80
N LEU A 15 -23.94 -4.02 16.71
CA LEU A 15 -23.58 -4.74 15.49
C LEU A 15 -22.42 -3.99 14.83
N THR A 16 -21.19 -4.42 15.08
CA THR A 16 -20.04 -4.05 14.24
C THR A 16 -20.23 -4.74 12.90
N LEU A 17 -20.77 -4.02 11.92
CA LEU A 17 -20.82 -4.51 10.55
C LEU A 17 -19.38 -4.71 10.06
N PRO A 18 -18.99 -5.90 9.59
CA PRO A 18 -17.72 -6.04 8.89
C PRO A 18 -17.77 -5.12 7.67
N SER A 19 -16.79 -4.22 7.54
CA SER A 19 -16.52 -3.50 6.29
C SER A 19 -16.30 -4.57 5.21
N LEU A 20 -17.35 -4.85 4.45
CA LEU A 20 -17.25 -5.74 3.31
C LEU A 20 -16.38 -5.02 2.28
N ALA A 21 -15.49 -5.76 1.62
CA ALA A 21 -14.86 -5.25 0.41
C ALA A 21 -15.97 -4.90 -0.58
N ASP A 22 -16.34 -3.62 -0.68
CA ASP A 22 -17.51 -3.14 -1.44
C ASP A 22 -17.37 -3.32 -2.97
N GLY A 23 -16.31 -4.04 -3.41
CA GLY A 23 -16.01 -4.31 -4.82
C GLY A 23 -15.66 -3.06 -5.61
N GLU A 24 -15.54 -1.89 -4.97
CA GLU A 24 -15.24 -0.61 -5.63
C GLU A 24 -13.93 -0.69 -6.40
N VAL A 25 -12.89 -1.29 -5.80
CA VAL A 25 -11.60 -1.50 -6.45
C VAL A 25 -11.73 -2.28 -7.77
N GLN A 26 -12.66 -3.23 -7.86
CA GLN A 26 -12.87 -4.03 -9.08
C GLN A 26 -13.48 -3.22 -10.22
N LYS A 27 -14.15 -2.11 -9.92
CA LYS A 27 -14.71 -1.19 -10.91
C LYS A 27 -13.68 -0.15 -11.38
N LEU A 28 -12.65 0.10 -10.56
CA LEU A 28 -11.65 1.14 -10.79
C LEU A 28 -10.34 0.60 -11.37
N ILE A 29 -9.91 -0.59 -10.92
CA ILE A 29 -8.63 -1.18 -11.33
C ILE A 29 -8.61 -1.42 -12.85
N THR A 30 -7.51 -1.03 -13.50
CA THR A 30 -7.35 -1.29 -14.93
C THR A 30 -7.10 -2.78 -15.20
N ALA A 31 -7.42 -3.26 -16.39
CA ALA A 31 -7.16 -4.65 -16.77
C ALA A 31 -5.65 -4.99 -16.69
N ALA A 32 -4.78 -4.05 -17.06
CA ALA A 32 -3.33 -4.19 -16.96
C ALA A 32 -2.88 -4.34 -15.49
N ASP A 33 -3.43 -3.52 -14.59
CA ASP A 33 -3.06 -3.53 -13.18
C ASP A 33 -3.58 -4.74 -12.45
N LYS A 34 -4.79 -5.18 -12.81
CA LYS A 34 -5.30 -6.46 -12.34
C LYS A 34 -4.36 -7.60 -12.73
N ALA A 35 -3.90 -7.63 -13.98
CA ALA A 35 -2.95 -8.66 -14.43
C ALA A 35 -1.58 -8.57 -13.71
N ARG A 36 -1.11 -7.36 -13.35
CA ARG A 36 0.09 -7.17 -12.52
C ARG A 36 -0.11 -7.74 -11.11
N LEU A 37 -1.26 -7.49 -10.48
CA LEU A 37 -1.58 -8.04 -9.17
C LEU A 37 -1.77 -9.56 -9.18
N ASP A 38 -2.39 -10.11 -10.23
CA ASP A 38 -2.57 -11.56 -10.39
C ASP A 38 -1.20 -12.29 -10.46
N LYS A 39 -0.16 -11.62 -10.99
CA LYS A 39 1.22 -12.14 -11.10
C LYS A 39 2.13 -11.73 -9.94
N TYR A 40 1.62 -11.01 -8.94
CA TYR A 40 2.42 -10.42 -7.87
C TYR A 40 3.41 -11.40 -7.21
N GLY A 41 2.96 -12.61 -6.87
CA GLY A 41 3.82 -13.59 -6.18
C GLY A 41 5.02 -14.03 -7.01
N GLU A 42 4.83 -14.23 -8.32
CA GLU A 42 5.90 -14.59 -9.26
C GLU A 42 6.87 -13.41 -9.44
N THR A 43 6.33 -12.22 -9.72
CA THR A 43 7.12 -11.00 -9.91
C THR A 43 7.96 -10.68 -8.68
N ARG A 44 7.35 -10.75 -7.50
CA ARG A 44 8.04 -10.52 -6.22
C ARG A 44 9.15 -11.52 -6.00
N LYS A 45 8.91 -12.81 -6.22
CA LYS A 45 9.94 -13.85 -6.08
C LYS A 45 11.12 -13.57 -7.01
N ALA A 46 10.86 -13.32 -8.29
CA ALA A 46 11.92 -13.04 -9.26
C ALA A 46 12.74 -11.78 -8.92
N ALA A 47 12.06 -10.70 -8.52
CA ALA A 47 12.70 -9.45 -8.11
C ALA A 47 13.63 -9.62 -6.90
N LEU A 48 13.17 -10.35 -5.87
CA LEU A 48 13.94 -10.57 -4.65
C LEU A 48 15.11 -11.55 -4.86
N GLU A 49 14.98 -12.51 -5.77
CA GLU A 49 16.13 -13.35 -6.16
C GLU A 49 17.22 -12.52 -6.85
N GLU A 50 16.85 -11.62 -7.76
CA GLU A 50 17.81 -10.70 -8.39
C GLU A 50 18.46 -9.74 -7.37
N ALA A 51 17.68 -9.23 -6.41
CA ALA A 51 18.17 -8.31 -5.39
C ALA A 51 19.31 -8.87 -4.54
N LYS A 52 19.45 -10.19 -4.43
CA LYS A 52 20.56 -10.84 -3.71
C LYS A 52 21.93 -10.57 -4.34
N ALA A 53 21.97 -10.19 -5.62
CA ALA A 53 23.20 -9.81 -6.31
C ALA A 53 23.58 -8.32 -6.11
N GLY A 54 22.80 -7.56 -5.34
CA GLY A 54 23.11 -6.18 -4.96
C GLY A 54 24.20 -6.07 -3.89
N ASP A 55 24.40 -4.86 -3.39
CA ASP A 55 25.33 -4.65 -2.27
C ASP A 55 24.89 -5.49 -1.05
N PRO A 56 25.81 -6.26 -0.40
CA PRO A 56 25.43 -7.13 0.72
C PRO A 56 24.80 -6.41 1.91
N SER A 57 25.17 -5.15 2.16
CA SER A 57 24.60 -4.37 3.27
C SER A 57 23.18 -3.90 2.95
N GLU A 58 22.92 -3.52 1.69
CA GLU A 58 21.57 -3.18 1.22
C GLU A 58 20.67 -4.42 1.17
N ALA A 59 21.18 -5.56 0.68
CA ALA A 59 20.44 -6.81 0.65
C ALA A 59 20.01 -7.24 2.07
N LYS A 60 20.92 -7.16 3.04
CA LYS A 60 20.60 -7.40 4.45
C LYS A 60 19.52 -6.44 4.97
N GLN A 61 19.61 -5.15 4.61
CA GLN A 61 18.60 -4.16 5.01
C GLN A 61 17.21 -4.48 4.44
N LEU A 62 17.15 -4.95 3.19
CA LEU A 62 15.90 -5.41 2.57
C LEU A 62 15.35 -6.65 3.29
N ASP A 63 16.19 -7.64 3.59
CA ASP A 63 15.80 -8.84 4.32
C ASP A 63 15.23 -8.50 5.71
N GLU A 64 15.88 -7.60 6.45
CA GLU A 64 15.40 -7.11 7.75
C GLU A 64 14.04 -6.39 7.66
N LEU A 65 13.77 -5.65 6.58
CA LEU A 65 12.46 -5.06 6.33
C LEU A 65 11.40 -6.13 6.07
N LEU A 66 11.71 -7.12 5.22
CA LEU A 66 10.76 -8.14 4.79
C LEU A 66 10.48 -9.18 5.87
N ALA A 67 11.41 -9.42 6.80
CA ALA A 67 11.25 -10.34 7.92
C ALA A 67 10.31 -9.80 9.03
N ARG A 68 9.97 -8.51 9.02
CA ARG A 68 9.06 -7.93 10.02
C ARG A 68 7.67 -8.56 9.90
N PRO A 69 7.04 -8.98 11.03
CA PRO A 69 5.74 -9.64 10.99
C PRO A 69 4.66 -8.71 10.41
N LEU A 70 3.70 -9.29 9.71
CA LEU A 70 2.52 -8.58 9.22
C LEU A 70 1.40 -8.62 10.26
N VAL A 71 0.78 -7.46 10.48
CA VAL A 71 -0.37 -7.26 11.37
C VAL A 71 -1.61 -6.88 10.54
N ALA A 72 -2.79 -6.82 11.16
CA ALA A 72 -3.99 -6.33 10.49
C ALA A 72 -3.71 -4.94 9.88
N PHE A 73 -4.14 -4.66 8.65
CA PHE A 73 -3.76 -3.43 7.96
C PHE A 73 -4.54 -2.22 8.48
N SER A 74 -5.87 -2.33 8.50
CA SER A 74 -6.78 -1.19 8.72
C SER A 74 -7.21 -0.97 10.18
N ASP A 75 -6.66 -1.70 11.15
CA ASP A 75 -7.02 -1.58 12.59
C ASP A 75 -6.35 -0.40 13.31
N LYS A 76 -5.54 0.39 12.60
CA LYS A 76 -4.83 1.57 13.12
C LYS A 76 -4.94 2.73 12.14
N ASP A 77 -5.21 3.92 12.65
CA ASP A 77 -5.21 5.14 11.86
C ASP A 77 -3.80 5.44 11.29
N LEU A 78 -3.70 5.42 9.97
CA LEU A 78 -2.47 5.73 9.24
C LEU A 78 -2.34 7.21 8.87
N THR A 79 -3.33 8.06 9.17
CA THR A 79 -3.27 9.48 8.81
C THR A 79 -2.05 10.21 9.42
N GLY A 80 -1.66 11.29 8.75
CA GLY A 80 -0.57 12.16 9.17
C GLY A 80 0.68 12.07 8.30
N ASN A 81 1.77 12.60 8.82
CA ASN A 81 3.05 12.69 8.12
C ASN A 81 3.86 11.41 8.30
N TRP A 82 4.58 11.04 7.24
CA TRP A 82 5.43 9.86 7.18
C TRP A 82 6.75 10.20 6.49
N LYS A 83 7.83 9.53 6.93
CA LYS A 83 9.01 9.35 6.09
C LYS A 83 8.74 8.17 5.17
N CYS A 84 9.10 8.31 3.89
CA CYS A 84 8.98 7.23 2.92
C CYS A 84 10.25 7.12 2.07
N ARG A 85 10.62 5.91 1.67
CA ARG A 85 11.71 5.67 0.70
C ARG A 85 11.33 4.56 -0.25
N THR A 86 11.89 4.60 -1.46
CA THR A 86 11.72 3.54 -2.46
C THR A 86 12.92 2.60 -2.42
N ILE A 87 12.66 1.31 -2.53
CA ILE A 87 13.64 0.26 -2.75
C ILE A 87 13.30 -0.37 -4.09
N LYS A 88 14.25 -0.42 -5.02
CA LYS A 88 14.08 -1.01 -6.35
C LYS A 88 14.75 -2.37 -6.35
N ALA A 89 13.98 -3.44 -6.53
CA ALA A 89 14.47 -4.81 -6.51
C ALA A 89 14.31 -5.44 -7.91
N GLY A 90 15.42 -5.94 -8.46
CA GLY A 90 15.53 -6.52 -9.80
C GLY A 90 15.27 -5.53 -10.93
N GLY A 91 15.60 -5.92 -12.17
CA GLY A 91 15.45 -5.07 -13.35
C GLY A 91 16.77 -4.43 -13.82
N LEU A 92 16.80 -3.11 -14.02
CA LEU A 92 17.99 -2.40 -14.51
C LEU A 92 19.19 -2.51 -13.57
N SER A 93 18.95 -2.68 -12.27
CA SER A 93 19.97 -2.93 -11.26
C SER A 93 19.45 -3.97 -10.28
N PRO A 94 20.33 -4.80 -9.69
CA PRO A 94 19.89 -5.84 -8.75
C PRO A 94 19.10 -5.27 -7.56
N LEU A 95 19.65 -4.24 -6.91
CA LEU A 95 19.05 -3.59 -5.76
C LEU A 95 19.51 -2.13 -5.70
N ILE A 96 18.58 -1.23 -5.38
CA ILE A 96 18.87 0.18 -5.04
C ILE A 96 17.98 0.56 -3.85
N ILE A 97 18.57 1.10 -2.79
CA ILE A 97 17.82 1.67 -1.66
C ILE A 97 17.98 3.19 -1.63
N TYR A 98 16.90 3.92 -1.90
CA TYR A 98 16.93 5.38 -1.83
C TYR A 98 16.86 5.92 -0.39
N GLY A 99 17.25 7.18 -0.23
CA GLY A 99 17.07 7.93 1.00
C GLY A 99 15.61 8.24 1.34
N TRP A 100 15.42 8.87 2.50
CA TRP A 100 14.09 9.21 3.01
C TRP A 100 13.54 10.52 2.42
N PHE A 101 12.26 10.49 2.09
CA PHE A 101 11.44 11.59 1.60
C PHE A 101 10.20 11.78 2.49
N LYS A 102 9.47 12.87 2.25
CA LYS A 102 8.23 13.19 2.95
C LYS A 102 7.05 12.59 2.21
N CYS A 103 6.20 11.86 2.93
CA CYS A 103 4.91 11.38 2.48
C CYS A 103 3.82 11.82 3.48
N LYS A 104 2.57 11.84 3.02
CA LYS A 104 1.41 12.15 3.84
C LYS A 104 0.27 11.19 3.53
N VAL A 105 -0.39 10.71 4.58
CA VAL A 105 -1.65 9.97 4.48
C VAL A 105 -2.78 10.85 5.00
N THR A 106 -3.87 10.91 4.25
CA THR A 106 -5.09 11.65 4.59
C THR A 106 -6.30 10.73 4.46
N ASP A 107 -7.40 11.08 5.12
CA ASP A 107 -8.69 10.42 4.95
C ASP A 107 -9.72 11.49 4.54
N ASP A 108 -10.44 11.24 3.45
CA ASP A 108 -11.49 12.12 2.93
C ASP A 108 -12.90 11.56 3.18
N GLY A 109 -13.03 10.52 4.00
CA GLY A 109 -14.28 9.80 4.26
C GLY A 109 -14.57 8.68 3.25
N SER A 110 -13.74 8.51 2.22
CA SER A 110 -13.81 7.41 1.26
C SER A 110 -12.57 6.50 1.35
N GLY A 111 -11.95 6.44 2.53
CA GLY A 111 -10.75 5.67 2.79
C GLY A 111 -9.45 6.48 2.64
N TRP A 112 -8.34 5.84 3.00
CA TRP A 112 -7.05 6.52 3.03
C TRP A 112 -6.52 6.88 1.65
N ARG A 113 -5.86 8.03 1.57
CA ARG A 113 -5.14 8.52 0.42
C ARG A 113 -3.69 8.79 0.79
N LEU A 114 -2.78 8.39 -0.09
CA LEU A 114 -1.35 8.66 0.03
C LEU A 114 -0.95 9.77 -0.94
N ALA A 115 -0.01 10.61 -0.52
CA ALA A 115 0.77 11.49 -1.39
C ALA A 115 2.25 11.51 -0.98
N LYS A 116 3.16 11.33 -1.94
CA LYS A 116 4.59 11.59 -1.78
C LYS A 116 4.89 13.06 -2.07
N ILE A 117 5.34 13.78 -1.05
CA ILE A 117 5.43 15.25 -1.02
C ILE A 117 6.80 15.77 -1.50
N SER A 118 7.87 14.99 -1.36
CA SER A 118 9.22 15.43 -1.76
C SER A 118 9.97 14.39 -2.58
N GLY A 119 11.04 14.82 -3.25
CA GLY A 119 11.82 14.01 -4.20
C GLY A 119 11.28 14.16 -5.62
N SER A 120 11.98 13.59 -6.62
CA SER A 120 11.63 13.77 -8.03
C SER A 120 10.45 12.91 -8.49
N GLN A 121 10.35 11.68 -8.02
CA GLN A 121 9.25 10.79 -8.38
C GLN A 121 8.13 10.90 -7.34
N HIS A 122 6.92 11.18 -7.79
CA HIS A 122 5.73 11.34 -6.96
C HIS A 122 4.76 10.19 -7.21
N THR A 123 4.02 9.84 -6.15
CA THR A 123 2.86 8.95 -6.23
C THR A 123 1.74 9.54 -5.40
N ALA A 124 0.52 9.49 -5.93
CA ALA A 124 -0.68 9.87 -5.22
C ALA A 124 -1.84 8.92 -5.56
N GLY A 125 -2.54 8.43 -4.55
CA GLY A 125 -3.51 7.35 -4.76
C GLY A 125 -4.35 7.03 -3.53
N ARG A 126 -5.21 6.02 -3.66
CA ARG A 126 -6.17 5.57 -2.65
C ARG A 126 -5.93 4.11 -2.28
N PHE A 127 -6.20 3.77 -1.02
CA PHE A 127 -6.22 2.40 -0.52
C PHE A 127 -7.63 1.83 -0.55
N PHE A 128 -7.73 0.55 -0.86
CA PHE A 128 -8.96 -0.23 -0.88
C PHE A 128 -8.77 -1.48 -0.03
N ASP A 129 -9.79 -1.86 0.74
CA ASP A 129 -9.76 -3.05 1.59
C ASP A 129 -9.54 -4.33 0.75
N ASP A 130 -8.60 -5.18 1.18
CA ASP A 130 -8.30 -6.46 0.56
C ASP A 130 -7.91 -7.52 1.61
N GLY A 131 -8.89 -7.86 2.43
CA GLY A 131 -8.73 -8.80 3.54
C GLY A 131 -8.09 -8.15 4.78
N GLU A 132 -7.70 -9.00 5.73
CA GLU A 132 -7.29 -8.54 7.07
C GLU A 132 -5.91 -7.85 7.09
N LYS A 133 -4.93 -8.40 6.36
CA LYS A 133 -3.51 -8.04 6.51
C LYS A 133 -2.96 -7.12 5.42
N ARG A 134 -3.78 -6.73 4.45
CA ARG A 134 -3.35 -5.88 3.35
C ARG A 134 -4.47 -5.02 2.77
N SER A 135 -4.05 -4.03 2.00
CA SER A 135 -4.93 -3.24 1.13
C SER A 135 -4.37 -3.20 -0.28
N ILE A 136 -5.23 -2.97 -1.26
CA ILE A 136 -4.82 -2.61 -2.62
C ILE A 136 -4.62 -1.10 -2.69
N TYR A 137 -3.51 -0.66 -3.28
CA TYR A 137 -3.27 0.74 -3.61
C TYR A 137 -3.46 0.95 -5.11
N LEU A 138 -4.29 1.92 -5.49
CA LEU A 138 -4.36 2.45 -6.87
C LEU A 138 -3.93 3.91 -6.85
N GLY A 139 -2.93 4.26 -7.66
CA GLY A 139 -2.37 5.61 -7.67
C GLY A 139 -1.73 6.00 -8.99
N SER A 140 -1.34 7.26 -9.06
CA SER A 140 -0.75 7.87 -10.25
C SER A 140 0.67 8.32 -9.97
N PHE A 141 1.57 7.94 -10.87
CA PHE A 141 2.96 8.35 -10.94
C PHE A 141 3.10 9.68 -11.69
N SER A 142 4.00 10.53 -11.21
CA SER A 142 4.43 11.75 -11.89
C SER A 142 5.88 12.07 -11.52
N VAL A 143 6.54 12.89 -12.34
CA VAL A 143 7.95 13.23 -12.17
C VAL A 143 8.12 14.75 -12.11
N ASN A 144 8.88 15.23 -11.13
CA ASN A 144 9.16 16.63 -10.88
C ASN A 144 7.86 17.47 -10.89
N ASP A 145 7.78 18.47 -11.77
CA ASP A 145 6.66 19.39 -11.89
C ASP A 145 5.59 18.90 -12.89
N ASP A 146 5.70 17.67 -13.41
CA ASP A 146 4.70 17.12 -14.31
C ASP A 146 3.34 17.03 -13.62
N LYS A 147 2.31 17.51 -14.31
CA LYS A 147 0.94 17.40 -13.81
C LYS A 147 0.56 15.92 -13.69
N ALA A 148 0.29 15.48 -12.46
CA ALA A 148 -0.21 14.14 -12.20
C ALA A 148 -1.49 13.86 -13.01
N LYS A 149 -1.46 12.79 -13.80
CA LYS A 149 -2.63 12.31 -14.55
C LYS A 149 -3.58 11.57 -13.60
N PRO A 150 -4.90 11.52 -13.87
CA PRO A 150 -5.79 10.62 -13.16
C PRO A 150 -5.35 9.15 -13.30
N TYR A 151 -5.57 8.33 -12.28
CA TYR A 151 -5.39 6.88 -12.41
C TYR A 151 -6.29 6.32 -13.54
N GLY A 152 -5.76 5.39 -14.33
CA GLY A 152 -6.39 4.86 -15.54
C GLY A 152 -6.05 5.66 -16.80
N SER A 153 -5.12 6.62 -16.72
CA SER A 153 -4.68 7.40 -17.89
C SER A 153 -3.68 6.66 -18.77
N GLY A 154 -3.15 5.53 -18.31
CA GLY A 154 -2.26 4.69 -19.08
C GLY A 154 -1.08 4.14 -18.28
N PRO A 155 -0.37 3.16 -18.86
CA PRO A 155 0.62 2.36 -18.14
C PRO A 155 1.82 3.16 -17.60
N GLU A 156 2.14 4.31 -18.20
CA GLU A 156 3.22 5.20 -17.73
C GLU A 156 2.89 5.87 -16.39
N SER A 157 1.62 6.21 -16.15
CA SER A 157 1.19 6.85 -14.90
C SER A 157 0.58 5.87 -13.91
N ASP A 158 -0.04 4.79 -14.39
CA ASP A 158 -0.82 3.91 -13.53
C ASP A 158 0.08 3.09 -12.59
N GLN A 159 -0.20 3.18 -11.29
CA GLN A 159 0.47 2.41 -10.26
C GLN A 159 -0.54 1.58 -9.49
N VAL A 160 -0.17 0.33 -9.27
CA VAL A 160 -0.90 -0.63 -8.44
C VAL A 160 0.07 -1.33 -7.50
N GLY A 161 -0.37 -1.62 -6.28
CA GLY A 161 0.44 -2.39 -5.33
C GLY A 161 -0.36 -2.95 -4.18
N TYR A 162 0.26 -3.85 -3.43
CA TYR A 162 -0.27 -4.32 -2.15
C TYR A 162 0.42 -3.56 -1.01
N ALA A 163 -0.39 -3.02 -0.11
CA ALA A 163 0.09 -2.36 1.10
C ALA A 163 0.03 -3.34 2.28
N PHE A 164 1.10 -3.39 3.07
CA PHE A 164 1.25 -4.26 4.23
C PHE A 164 1.68 -3.45 5.45
N ARG A 165 1.11 -3.76 6.61
CA ARG A 165 1.45 -3.09 7.87
C ARG A 165 2.28 -4.00 8.77
N ASN A 166 3.32 -3.43 9.37
CA ASN A 166 4.19 -4.13 10.33
C ASN A 166 3.92 -3.66 11.76
N SER A 167 3.63 -2.38 11.96
CA SER A 167 3.30 -1.79 13.26
C SER A 167 2.44 -0.53 13.08
N ALA A 168 2.15 0.21 14.16
CA ALA A 168 1.48 1.51 14.06
C ALA A 168 2.37 2.61 13.44
N THR A 169 3.67 2.35 13.34
CA THR A 169 4.69 3.33 12.92
C THR A 169 5.50 2.85 11.73
N GLU A 170 5.23 1.66 11.19
CA GLU A 170 5.96 1.08 10.06
C GLU A 170 5.04 0.25 9.17
N TRP A 171 5.13 0.48 7.85
CA TRP A 171 4.38 -0.23 6.83
C TRP A 171 5.08 -0.07 5.47
N ARG A 172 4.58 -0.74 4.43
CA ARG A 172 5.11 -0.63 3.07
C ARG A 172 4.06 -0.86 2.01
N ILE A 173 4.36 -0.41 0.78
CA ILE A 173 3.64 -0.81 -0.44
C ILE A 173 4.61 -1.54 -1.35
N GLU A 174 4.19 -2.67 -1.90
CA GLU A 174 4.94 -3.43 -2.90
C GLU A 174 4.23 -3.31 -4.26
N PHE A 175 4.91 -2.69 -5.23
CA PHE A 175 4.43 -2.40 -6.59
C PHE A 175 5.03 -3.41 -7.59
N PRO A 176 4.29 -4.46 -8.00
CA PRO A 176 4.82 -5.44 -8.94
C PRO A 176 4.87 -4.87 -10.37
N ALA A 177 5.98 -5.11 -11.06
CA ALA A 177 6.19 -4.71 -12.45
C ALA A 177 5.78 -3.24 -12.71
N PRO A 178 6.37 -2.27 -11.99
CA PRO A 178 6.16 -0.86 -12.30
C PRO A 178 6.64 -0.58 -13.72
N TYR A 179 6.13 0.48 -14.33
CA TYR A 179 6.50 0.81 -15.71
C TYR A 179 8.00 1.12 -15.86
N TYR A 180 8.62 1.69 -14.83
CA TYR A 180 10.01 2.16 -14.86
C TYR A 180 10.94 1.32 -14.00
N GLU A 181 12.13 1.06 -14.56
CA GLU A 181 13.41 0.69 -13.90
C GLU A 181 13.49 -0.68 -13.22
N SER A 182 12.47 -1.11 -12.48
CA SER A 182 12.56 -2.27 -11.59
C SER A 182 11.53 -3.36 -11.89
N LYS A 183 11.77 -4.56 -11.35
CA LYS A 183 10.75 -5.62 -11.31
C LYS A 183 9.78 -5.43 -10.16
N LEU A 184 10.24 -4.88 -9.04
CA LEU A 184 9.46 -4.60 -7.86
C LEU A 184 9.96 -3.30 -7.24
N ASP A 185 9.08 -2.32 -7.11
CA ASP A 185 9.32 -1.18 -6.22
C ASP A 185 8.70 -1.50 -4.86
N ILE A 186 9.45 -1.30 -3.78
CA ILE A 186 8.96 -1.37 -2.40
C ILE A 186 9.08 0.02 -1.80
N MET A 187 7.95 0.65 -1.49
CA MET A 187 7.95 1.91 -0.78
C MET A 187 7.77 1.66 0.71
N GLU A 188 8.83 1.84 1.49
CA GLU A 188 8.84 1.70 2.95
C GLU A 188 8.40 3.02 3.60
N PHE A 189 7.61 2.92 4.67
CA PHE A 189 7.13 4.04 5.47
C PHE A 189 7.51 3.89 6.94
N LYS A 190 7.94 5.00 7.54
CA LYS A 190 8.19 5.11 8.99
C LYS A 190 7.72 6.45 9.54
N ARG A 191 7.25 6.47 10.79
CA ARG A 191 7.01 7.72 11.53
C ARG A 191 8.32 8.32 12.04
#